data_AF-A0A1N7FWJ0-F1
#
_entry.id   AF-A0A1N7FWJ0-F1
#
_cell.length_a   1.000
_cell.length_b   1.000
_cell.length_c   1.000
_cell.angle_alpha   90.00
_cell.angle_beta   90.00
_cell.angle_gamma   90.00
#
_symmetry.space_group_name_H-M   'P 1'
#
loop_
_entity.id
_entity.type
_entity.pdbx_description
1 polymer ?
#
loop_
_entity_poly.entity_id
_entity_poly.type
_entity_poly.pdbx_seq_one_letter_code
_entity_poly.pdbx_strand_id
1 'polypeptide(L)'
;MPKPYPREFRDDVVRVARDREPGVTVEQIAKDFGVHPMTLFKWLRQADVDAGAKPGTTSGESAELREARKRIRLLEQENEVLRRAAAYLSQAHLPGKGSTRS
;
A
#
# COMPACT_ATOMS: atom_id res chain seq x y z
N MET A 1 9.72 -13.68 -3.40
CA MET A 1 10.24 -12.30 -3.31
C MET A 1 11.20 -12.23 -2.13
N PRO A 2 12.39 -11.63 -2.26
CA PRO A 2 13.29 -11.43 -1.13
C PRO A 2 12.60 -10.57 -0.05
N LYS A 3 12.89 -10.86 1.22
CA LYS A 3 12.31 -10.13 2.35
C LYS A 3 12.76 -8.66 2.27
N PRO A 4 11.84 -7.68 2.35
CA PRO A 4 12.22 -6.27 2.37
C PRO A 4 13.13 -5.97 3.57
N TYR A 5 14.05 -5.01 3.38
CA TYR A 5 14.81 -4.47 4.50
C TYR A 5 13.86 -3.89 5.57
N PRO A 6 14.11 -4.14 6.86
CA PRO A 6 13.35 -3.52 7.94
C PRO A 6 13.32 -1.99 7.82
N ARG A 7 12.22 -1.37 8.24
CA ARG A 7 12.05 0.09 8.16
C ARG A 7 13.13 0.81 8.98
N GLU A 8 13.38 0.35 10.20
CA GLU A 8 14.40 0.92 11.09
C GLU A 8 15.79 0.91 10.45
N PHE A 9 16.19 -0.24 9.89
CA PHE A 9 17.46 -0.35 9.16
C PHE A 9 17.55 0.66 8.01
N ARG A 10 16.50 0.77 7.19
CA ARG A 10 16.47 1.73 6.08
C ARG A 10 16.62 3.17 6.57
N ASP A 11 15.90 3.53 7.62
CA ASP A 11 15.90 4.88 8.18
C ASP A 11 17.28 5.23 8.75
N ASP A 12 17.93 4.27 9.44
CA ASP A 12 19.28 4.44 9.96
C ASP A 12 20.32 4.60 8.85
N VAL A 13 20.29 3.76 7.80
CA VAL A 13 21.22 3.92 6.68
C VAL A 13 20.99 5.25 5.94
N VAL A 14 19.74 5.68 5.78
CA VAL A 14 19.41 6.99 5.20
C VAL A 14 19.96 8.13 6.04
N ARG A 15 19.83 8.06 7.38
CA ARG A 15 20.38 9.04 8.31
C ARG A 15 21.89 9.14 8.18
N VAL A 16 22.60 8.00 8.25
CA VAL A 16 24.06 7.95 8.06
C VAL A 16 24.47 8.52 6.69
N ALA A 17 23.72 8.21 5.63
CA ALA A 17 24.00 8.74 4.30
C ALA A 17 23.75 10.25 4.17
N ARG A 18 22.83 10.83 4.94
CA ARG A 18 22.59 12.28 4.97
C ARG A 18 23.65 13.02 5.79
N ASP A 19 24.04 12.44 6.92
CA ASP A 19 25.00 13.02 7.86
C ASP A 19 26.47 12.69 7.53
N ARG A 20 26.73 12.15 6.33
CA ARG A 20 28.05 11.68 5.91
C ARG A 20 29.07 12.82 5.85
N GLU A 21 30.31 12.50 6.22
CA GLU A 21 31.43 13.44 6.14
C GLU A 21 31.73 13.86 4.69
N PRO A 22 32.28 15.07 4.49
CA PRO A 22 32.76 15.50 3.18
C PRO A 22 33.76 14.50 2.59
N GLY A 23 33.51 14.05 1.35
CA GLY A 23 34.35 13.06 0.67
C GLY A 23 33.86 11.61 0.80
N VAL A 24 32.97 11.30 1.74
CA VAL A 24 32.32 9.98 1.80
C VAL A 24 31.20 9.91 0.75
N THR A 25 31.23 8.87 -0.08
CA THR A 25 30.24 8.66 -1.14
C THR A 25 29.08 7.79 -0.68
N VAL A 26 27.93 7.91 -1.35
CA VAL A 26 26.75 7.09 -1.07
C VAL A 26 27.04 5.62 -1.40
N GLU A 27 27.87 5.36 -2.40
CA GLU A 27 28.32 4.03 -2.81
C GLU A 27 29.15 3.35 -1.72
N GLN A 28 30.02 4.11 -1.04
CA GLN A 28 30.82 3.59 0.05
C GLN A 28 29.94 3.19 1.23
N ILE A 29 29.03 4.06 1.65
CA ILE A 29 28.05 3.77 2.70
C ILE A 29 27.20 2.57 2.33
N ALA A 30 26.67 2.51 1.10
CA ALA A 30 25.88 1.37 0.64
C ALA A 30 26.66 0.06 0.75
N LYS A 31 27.93 0.06 0.34
CA LYS A 31 28.82 -1.11 0.46
C LYS A 31 29.03 -1.52 1.92
N ASP A 32 29.28 -0.57 2.81
CA ASP A 32 29.54 -0.83 4.24
C ASP A 32 28.33 -1.47 4.95
N PHE A 33 27.11 -1.08 4.53
CA PHE A 33 25.86 -1.66 5.03
C PHE A 33 25.38 -2.89 4.24
N GLY A 34 26.13 -3.36 3.23
CA GLY A 34 25.73 -4.50 2.39
C GLY A 34 24.51 -4.24 1.52
N VAL A 35 24.22 -2.98 1.22
CA VAL A 35 23.08 -2.54 0.40
C VAL A 35 23.58 -2.19 -1.00
N HIS A 36 22.81 -2.56 -2.03
CA HIS A 36 23.13 -2.13 -3.39
C HIS A 36 23.03 -0.59 -3.50
N PRO A 37 24.00 0.13 -4.09
CA PRO A 37 23.99 1.61 -4.14
C PRO A 37 22.71 2.23 -4.67
N MET A 38 22.17 1.70 -5.78
CA MET A 38 20.89 2.16 -6.33
C MET A 38 19.71 2.02 -5.36
N THR A 39 19.74 1.06 -4.44
CA THR A 39 18.71 0.91 -3.42
C THR A 39 18.79 2.04 -2.40
N LEU A 40 20.01 2.41 -1.97
CA LEU A 40 20.21 3.54 -1.07
C LEU A 40 19.82 4.87 -1.73
N PHE A 41 20.17 5.08 -3.01
CA PHE A 41 19.72 6.27 -3.75
C PHE A 41 18.20 6.38 -3.82
N LYS A 42 17.49 5.26 -3.99
CA LYS A 42 16.02 5.24 -3.96
C LYS A 42 15.48 5.62 -2.59
N TRP A 43 16.08 5.14 -1.50
CA TRP A 43 15.66 5.51 -0.15
C TRP A 43 15.90 7.00 0.14
N LEU A 44 17.05 7.53 -0.26
CA LEU A 44 17.35 8.96 -0.15
C LEU A 44 16.32 9.81 -0.94
N ARG A 45 16.04 9.42 -2.18
CA ARG A 45 15.01 10.10 -2.99
C ARG A 45 13.64 10.05 -2.32
N GLN A 46 13.22 8.89 -1.80
CA GLN A 46 11.94 8.77 -1.12
C GLN A 46 11.91 9.62 0.16
N ALA A 47 13.01 9.67 0.92
CA ALA A 47 13.12 10.51 2.10
C ALA A 47 13.08 12.02 1.76
N ASP A 48 13.53 12.42 0.58
CA ASP A 48 13.39 13.81 0.11
C ASP A 48 11.93 14.13 -0.27
N VAL A 49 11.23 13.17 -0.87
CA VAL A 49 9.79 13.29 -1.18
C VAL A 49 8.97 13.36 0.10
N ASP A 50 9.24 12.46 1.05
CA ASP A 50 8.56 12.41 2.34
C ASP A 50 8.81 13.67 3.18
N ALA A 51 9.96 14.35 3.00
CA ALA A 51 10.27 15.63 3.62
C ALA A 51 9.74 16.86 2.83
N GLY A 52 9.08 16.65 1.69
CA GLY A 52 8.57 17.73 0.83
C GLY A 52 9.65 18.49 0.03
N ALA A 53 10.91 18.04 0.06
CA ALA A 53 12.01 18.65 -0.68
C ALA A 53 11.97 18.32 -2.18
N LYS A 54 11.26 17.26 -2.57
CA LYS A 54 11.04 16.86 -3.98
C LYS A 54 9.58 16.51 -4.22
N PRO A 55 9.04 16.80 -5.42
CA PRO A 55 7.70 16.36 -5.78
C PRO A 55 7.64 14.83 -5.91
N GLY A 56 6.55 14.24 -5.41
CA GLY A 56 6.28 12.81 -5.48
C GLY A 56 5.20 12.39 -4.49
N THR A 57 4.79 11.12 -4.56
CA THR A 57 3.89 10.52 -3.57
C THR A 57 4.68 10.12 -2.33
N THR A 58 4.23 10.58 -1.18
CA THR A 58 4.85 10.24 0.10
C THR A 58 4.56 8.80 0.49
N SER A 59 5.42 8.23 1.34
CA SER A 59 5.23 6.90 1.91
C SER A 59 3.91 6.79 2.69
N GLY A 60 3.47 7.90 3.32
CA GLY A 60 2.20 7.98 4.05
C GLY A 60 0.99 7.87 3.12
N GLU A 61 0.91 8.72 2.09
CA GLU A 61 -0.17 8.70 1.10
C GLU A 61 -0.28 7.34 0.41
N SER A 62 0.86 6.69 0.12
CA SER A 62 0.87 5.35 -0.47
C SER A 62 0.29 4.28 0.48
N ALA A 63 0.50 4.41 1.79
CA ALA A 63 -0.08 3.50 2.78
C ALA A 63 -1.59 3.71 2.90
N GLU A 64 -2.04 4.95 3.00
CA GLU A 64 -3.47 5.30 3.06
C GLU A 64 -4.21 4.83 1.82
N LEU A 65 -3.64 5.03 0.63
CA LEU A 65 -4.24 4.57 -0.63
C LEU A 65 -4.42 3.05 -0.66
N ARG A 66 -3.48 2.28 -0.11
CA ARG A 66 -3.59 0.81 -0.03
C ARG A 66 -4.72 0.39 0.91
N GLU A 67 -4.80 1.00 2.09
CA GLU A 67 -5.88 0.68 3.04
C GLU A 67 -7.25 1.11 2.52
N ALA A 68 -7.34 2.27 1.86
CA ALA A 68 -8.55 2.73 1.20
C ALA A 68 -9.02 1.74 0.13
N ARG A 69 -8.10 1.27 -0.74
CA ARG A 69 -8.41 0.25 -1.77
C ARG A 69 -8.88 -1.06 -1.15
N LYS A 70 -8.27 -1.49 -0.04
CA LYS A 70 -8.68 -2.69 0.70
C LYS A 70 -10.09 -2.52 1.29
N ARG A 71 -10.39 -1.36 1.87
CA ARG A 71 -11.71 -1.04 2.42
C ARG A 71 -12.79 -1.00 1.34
N ILE A 72 -12.51 -0.36 0.20
CA ILE A 72 -13.42 -0.31 -0.95
C ILE A 72 -13.75 -1.73 -1.41
N ARG A 73 -12.74 -2.57 -1.62
CA ARG A 73 -12.93 -3.96 -2.04
C ARG A 73 -13.77 -4.77 -1.05
N LEU A 74 -13.65 -4.51 0.25
CA LEU A 74 -14.48 -5.18 1.26
C LEU A 74 -15.93 -4.69 1.19
N LEU A 75 -16.14 -3.38 1.11
CA LEU A 75 -17.47 -2.77 1.00
C LEU A 75 -18.20 -3.19 -0.27
N GLU A 76 -17.49 -3.36 -1.38
CA GLU A 76 -18.05 -3.89 -2.63
C GLU A 76 -18.54 -5.34 -2.46
N GLN A 77 -17.78 -6.18 -1.75
CA GLN A 77 -18.19 -7.55 -1.45
C GLN A 77 -19.40 -7.59 -0.50
N GLU A 78 -19.41 -6.77 0.54
CA GLU A 78 -20.55 -6.65 1.46
C GLU A 78 -21.81 -6.20 0.71
N ASN A 79 -21.70 -5.19 -0.15
CA ASN A 79 -22.82 -4.73 -0.99
C ASN A 79 -23.33 -5.83 -1.91
N GLU A 80 -22.46 -6.61 -2.52
CA GLU A 80 -22.86 -7.73 -3.38
C GLU A 80 -23.64 -8.79 -2.60
N VAL A 81 -23.20 -9.13 -1.39
CA VAL A 81 -23.94 -10.04 -0.51
C VAL A 81 -25.31 -9.49 -0.15
N LEU A 82 -25.39 -8.21 0.23
CA LEU A 82 -26.66 -7.55 0.56
C LEU A 82 -27.62 -7.50 -0.63
N ARG A 83 -27.12 -7.22 -1.83
CA ARG A 83 -27.93 -7.23 -3.07
C ARG A 83 -28.49 -8.62 -3.35
N ARG A 84 -27.68 -9.67 -3.21
CA ARG A 84 -28.14 -11.06 -3.37
C ARG A 84 -29.20 -11.45 -2.34
N ALA A 85 -29.00 -11.06 -1.08
CA ALA A 85 -29.98 -11.30 -0.02
C ALA A 85 -31.31 -10.58 -0.29
N ALA A 86 -31.26 -9.31 -0.71
CA ALA A 86 -32.44 -8.55 -1.08
C ALA A 86 -33.20 -9.17 -2.27
N ALA A 87 -32.47 -9.64 -3.29
CA ALA A 87 -33.06 -10.33 -4.45
C ALA A 87 -33.71 -11.67 -4.06
N TYR A 88 -33.10 -12.42 -3.14
CA TYR A 88 -33.70 -13.65 -2.63
C TYR A 88 -34.99 -13.37 -1.83
N LEU A 89 -34.97 -12.35 -0.95
CA LEU A 89 -36.13 -11.96 -0.15
C LEU A 89 -37.29 -11.44 -1.01
N SER A 90 -37.00 -10.71 -2.08
CA SER A 90 -38.04 -10.20 -3.00
C SER A 90 -38.67 -11.33 -3.83
N GLN A 91 -37.92 -12.36 -4.19
CA GLN A 91 -38.47 -13.56 -4.83
C GLN A 91 -39.35 -14.38 -3.87
N ALA A 92 -39.00 -14.47 -2.58
CA ALA A 92 -39.78 -15.18 -1.58
C ALA A 92 -41.16 -14.55 -1.30
N HIS A 93 -41.36 -13.27 -1.62
CA HIS A 93 -42.63 -12.55 -1.43
C HIS A 93 -43.51 -12.52 -2.69
N LEU A 94 -43.17 -13.23 -3.76
CA LEU A 94 -44.08 -13.38 -4.89
C LEU A 94 -45.24 -14.31 -4.49
N PRO A 95 -46.51 -13.86 -4.54
CA PRO A 95 -47.64 -14.75 -4.27
C PRO A 95 -47.55 -15.92 -5.25
N GLY A 96 -47.54 -17.15 -4.71
CA GLY A 96 -47.47 -18.36 -5.50
C GLY A 96 -48.49 -18.27 -6.62
N LYS A 97 -48.03 -18.34 -7.87
CA LYS A 97 -48.93 -18.41 -9.04
C LYS A 97 -49.88 -19.57 -8.77
N GLY A 98 -51.11 -19.24 -8.39
CA GLY A 98 -52.18 -20.19 -8.21
C GLY A 98 -52.28 -21.00 -9.50
N SER A 99 -51.94 -22.28 -9.40
CA SER A 99 -52.25 -23.25 -10.44
C SER A 99 -53.76 -23.42 -10.42
N THR A 100 -54.47 -22.59 -11.19
CA THR A 100 -55.87 -22.85 -11.54
C THR A 100 -55.85 -23.98 -12.55
N ARG A 101 -56.04 -25.19 -12.05
CA ARG A 101 -56.31 -26.38 -12.85
C ARG A 101 -57.83 -26.46 -13.01
N SER A 102 -58.32 -26.08 -14.18
CA SER A 102 -59.67 -26.39 -14.67
C SER A 102 -59.57 -27.48 -15.72
#